data_AF-A0A6P7HMN4-F1
#
_entry.id   AF-A0A6P7HMN4-F1
#
_cell.length_a   1.000
_cell.length_b   1.000
_cell.length_c   1.000
_cell.angle_alpha   90.00
_cell.angle_beta   90.00
_cell.angle_gamma   90.00
#
_symmetry.space_group_name_H-M   'P 1'
#
loop_
_entity.id
_entity.type
_entity.pdbx_description
1 polymer ?
#
loop_
_entity_poly.entity_id
_entity_poly.type
_entity_poly.pdbx_seq_one_letter_code
_entity_poly.pdbx_strand_id
1 'polypeptide(L)'
;MAIEPGWLTEQAEVRGKGRQHHPLPLLQLPPTPLPNIAQQGIKAVSKAAGKGGKKKRKTRKESYAIYVYKVLKQVHPDTGISSKAMSIMNSFVNDIFERIASEASRLAHYNKRSTITSREIQTAVRLLLPGELAKHAVSEGTKAVTKYTSSK
;
A
#
# COMPACT_ATOMS: atom_id res chain seq x y z
N MET A 1 27.26 -38.81 -57.66
CA MET A 1 27.84 -37.95 -58.71
C MET A 1 27.07 -36.65 -58.63
N ALA A 2 27.60 -35.46 -58.38
CA ALA A 2 28.94 -34.88 -58.49
C ALA A 2 29.02 -33.70 -57.47
N ILE A 3 30.13 -33.54 -56.73
CA ILE A 3 31.22 -32.54 -56.94
C ILE A 3 30.87 -31.11 -56.43
N GLU A 4 31.47 -30.77 -55.28
CA GLU A 4 31.97 -29.50 -54.66
C GLU A 4 32.17 -28.23 -55.54
N PRO A 5 32.61 -27.03 -55.04
CA PRO A 5 32.56 -26.36 -53.72
C PRO A 5 32.34 -24.80 -53.78
N GLY A 6 32.38 -24.13 -52.62
CA GLY A 6 32.60 -22.67 -52.46
C GLY A 6 31.49 -22.10 -51.58
N TRP A 7 31.74 -21.61 -50.36
CA TRP A 7 32.62 -20.50 -50.05
C TRP A 7 33.31 -20.67 -48.69
N LEU A 8 34.60 -20.36 -48.70
CA LEU A 8 35.54 -20.34 -47.60
C LEU A 8 35.26 -19.15 -46.66
N THR A 9 35.53 -19.36 -45.37
CA THR A 9 35.93 -18.37 -44.35
C THR A 9 34.88 -17.41 -43.80
N GLU A 10 34.59 -17.53 -42.50
CA GLU A 10 35.03 -16.54 -41.52
C GLU A 10 34.97 -17.16 -40.12
N GLN A 11 36.06 -17.01 -39.37
CA GLN A 11 36.24 -17.48 -38.01
C GLN A 11 35.51 -16.60 -37.00
N ALA A 12 35.03 -17.17 -35.90
CA ALA A 12 35.29 -16.63 -34.56
C ALA A 12 34.89 -17.64 -33.46
N GLU A 13 35.94 -18.05 -32.76
CA GLU A 13 36.06 -18.93 -31.61
C GLU A 13 35.20 -18.57 -30.39
N VAL A 14 34.50 -19.55 -29.82
CA VAL A 14 34.08 -19.54 -28.40
C VAL A 14 34.55 -20.81 -27.72
N ARG A 15 35.73 -20.72 -27.10
CA ARG A 15 36.33 -21.76 -26.27
C ARG A 15 35.88 -21.60 -24.82
N GLY A 16 35.10 -22.54 -24.33
CA GLY A 16 34.86 -22.70 -22.89
C GLY A 16 36.03 -23.42 -22.19
N LYS A 17 36.39 -22.95 -20.99
CA LYS A 17 36.68 -23.74 -19.77
C LYS A 17 37.39 -22.88 -18.70
N GLY A 18 36.99 -23.09 -17.44
CA GLY A 18 37.87 -22.91 -16.28
C GLY A 18 37.42 -21.87 -15.25
N ARG A 19 36.50 -22.24 -14.36
CA ARG A 19 36.39 -21.58 -13.05
C ARG A 19 37.52 -22.10 -12.16
N GLN A 20 38.38 -21.20 -11.68
CA GLN A 20 39.27 -21.43 -10.55
C GLN A 20 38.88 -20.41 -9.48
N HIS A 21 38.60 -20.90 -8.27
CA HIS A 21 38.21 -20.11 -7.10
C HIS A 21 39.48 -19.77 -6.31
N HIS A 22 39.77 -18.49 -6.08
CA HIS A 22 40.81 -18.05 -5.14
C HIS A 22 40.17 -17.29 -3.97
N PRO A 23 40.57 -17.55 -2.70
CA PRO A 23 39.99 -16.90 -1.53
C PRO A 23 40.62 -15.51 -1.26
N LEU A 24 39.82 -14.59 -0.72
CA LEU A 24 40.25 -13.25 -0.27
C LEU A 24 40.99 -13.33 1.08
N PRO A 25 42.07 -12.57 1.30
CA PRO A 25 42.72 -12.50 2.60
C PRO A 25 41.97 -11.55 3.55
N LEU A 26 41.69 -12.04 4.76
CA LEU A 26 41.19 -11.27 5.90
C LEU A 26 42.35 -10.53 6.57
N LEU A 27 42.39 -9.20 6.49
CA LEU A 27 43.30 -8.36 7.26
C LEU A 27 42.57 -7.72 8.45
N GLN A 28 43.09 -8.03 9.63
CA GLN A 28 42.62 -7.70 10.98
C GLN A 28 42.64 -6.20 11.29
N LEU A 29 41.56 -5.65 11.86
CA LEU A 29 41.53 -4.32 12.50
C LEU A 29 41.63 -4.44 14.03
N PRO A 30 42.51 -3.66 14.68
CA PRO A 30 42.26 -3.20 16.06
C PRO A 30 42.71 -1.72 16.29
N PRO A 31 42.50 -1.12 17.48
CA PRO A 31 41.26 -0.64 18.10
C PRO A 31 41.26 0.90 18.30
N THR A 32 40.09 1.53 18.43
CA THR A 32 39.95 2.96 18.82
C THR A 32 40.10 3.20 20.33
N PRO A 33 40.72 4.33 20.75
CA PRO A 33 40.17 5.08 21.90
C PRO A 33 40.26 6.63 21.79
N LEU A 34 39.09 7.29 21.83
CA LEU A 34 38.60 8.45 22.66
C LEU A 34 39.46 9.75 22.93
N PRO A 35 38.84 10.87 23.37
CA PRO A 35 39.02 12.24 22.82
C PRO A 35 39.86 13.21 23.66
N ASN A 36 40.36 14.32 23.07
CA ASN A 36 40.55 15.61 23.78
C ASN A 36 40.76 16.85 22.85
N ILE A 37 40.49 18.01 23.44
CA ILE A 37 40.15 19.37 23.02
C ILE A 37 41.32 20.20 22.43
N ALA A 38 41.04 21.07 21.43
CA ALA A 38 41.60 22.44 21.37
C ALA A 38 40.85 23.36 20.38
N GLN A 39 40.58 24.57 20.87
CA GLN A 39 39.90 25.76 20.32
C GLN A 39 40.50 26.23 18.95
N GLN A 40 39.85 26.98 18.07
CA GLN A 40 39.35 28.37 18.21
C GLN A 40 38.58 28.78 16.92
N GLY A 41 37.57 29.65 17.04
CA GLY A 41 37.01 30.37 15.88
C GLY A 41 35.58 30.89 16.06
N ILE A 42 35.42 32.03 16.74
CA ILE A 42 34.15 32.67 17.06
C ILE A 42 33.60 33.43 15.84
N LYS A 43 32.39 33.07 15.35
CA LYS A 43 31.47 34.03 14.70
C LYS A 43 30.05 33.77 15.18
N ALA A 44 29.55 34.72 15.98
CA ALA A 44 28.19 34.79 16.44
C ALA A 44 27.23 34.94 15.26
N VAL A 45 26.28 34.02 15.10
CA VAL A 45 25.05 34.26 14.34
C VAL A 45 23.97 34.58 15.35
N SER A 46 23.60 35.85 15.32
CA SER A 46 22.52 36.47 16.07
C SER A 46 21.19 35.72 15.88
N LYS A 47 20.49 35.59 16.99
CA LYS A 47 19.15 35.03 17.16
C LYS A 47 18.16 35.80 16.29
N ALA A 48 17.88 35.30 15.08
CA ALA A 48 16.76 35.78 14.28
C ALA A 48 15.47 35.15 14.84
N ALA A 49 14.74 35.95 15.62
CA ALA A 49 13.36 35.66 16.00
C ALA A 49 12.48 35.60 14.74
N GLY A 50 12.35 34.41 14.17
CA GLY A 50 11.41 34.13 13.08
C GLY A 50 9.97 34.20 13.58
N LYS A 51 9.41 35.41 13.59
CA LYS A 51 7.97 35.66 13.68
C LYS A 51 7.33 35.15 12.38
N GLY A 52 6.96 33.88 12.37
CA GLY A 52 6.42 33.22 11.19
C GLY A 52 5.88 31.86 11.57
N GLY A 53 4.81 31.86 12.37
CA GLY A 53 4.03 30.65 12.66
C GLY A 53 3.48 30.09 11.36
N LYS A 54 4.27 29.24 10.68
CA LYS A 54 3.77 28.36 9.62
C LYS A 54 2.67 27.55 10.28
N LYS A 55 1.41 27.88 9.98
CA LYS A 55 0.23 27.09 10.38
C LYS A 55 0.59 25.64 10.08
N LYS A 56 0.80 24.86 11.14
CA LYS A 56 1.13 23.44 11.08
C LYS A 56 0.11 22.83 10.11
N ARG A 57 0.59 22.40 8.94
CA ARG A 57 -0.24 21.88 7.86
C ARG A 57 -1.12 20.79 8.49
N LYS A 58 -2.42 21.06 8.61
CA LYS A 58 -3.34 20.18 9.31
C LYS A 58 -3.27 18.84 8.61
N THR A 59 -2.77 17.82 9.31
CA THR A 59 -2.71 16.45 8.79
C THR A 59 -4.11 16.11 8.30
N ARG A 60 -4.23 15.70 7.03
CA ARG A 60 -5.52 15.38 6.42
C ARG A 60 -6.10 14.24 7.24
N LYS A 61 -7.18 14.50 7.98
CA LYS A 61 -7.95 13.43 8.62
C LYS A 61 -8.62 12.67 7.50
N GLU A 62 -8.26 11.41 7.32
CA GLU A 62 -9.00 10.49 6.47
C GLU A 62 -10.40 10.33 7.06
N SER A 63 -11.42 10.65 6.27
CA SER A 63 -12.80 10.63 6.70
C SER A 63 -13.71 10.36 5.51
N TYR A 64 -14.79 9.63 5.79
CA TYR A 64 -15.84 9.31 4.83
C TYR A 64 -16.89 10.41 4.66
N ALA A 65 -16.73 11.56 5.33
CA ALA A 65 -17.75 12.60 5.40
C ALA A 65 -18.28 13.08 4.03
N ILE A 66 -17.40 13.21 3.04
CA ILE A 66 -17.80 13.61 1.68
C ILE A 66 -18.73 12.56 1.05
N TYR A 67 -18.44 11.28 1.24
CA TYR A 67 -19.23 10.19 0.68
C TYR A 67 -20.55 10.01 1.41
N VAL A 68 -20.54 10.12 2.74
CA VAL A 68 -21.76 10.11 3.56
C VAL A 68 -22.70 11.23 3.10
N TYR A 69 -22.18 12.44 2.85
CA TYR A 69 -22.99 13.55 2.35
C TYR A 69 -23.54 13.29 0.93
N LYS A 70 -22.73 12.72 0.03
CA LYS A 70 -23.19 12.35 -1.32
C LYS A 70 -24.33 11.34 -1.28
N VAL A 71 -24.22 10.30 -0.45
CA VAL A 71 -25.29 9.29 -0.29
C VAL A 71 -26.53 9.92 0.35
N LEU A 72 -26.36 10.77 1.37
CA LEU A 72 -27.48 11.48 2.01
C LEU A 72 -28.28 12.28 1.00
N LYS A 73 -27.62 13.03 0.10
CA LYS A 73 -28.31 13.83 -0.92
C LYS A 73 -28.96 13.01 -2.03
N GLN A 74 -28.52 11.77 -2.26
CA GLN A 74 -29.19 10.85 -3.18
C GLN A 74 -30.50 10.31 -2.59
N VAL A 75 -30.57 10.11 -1.27
CA VAL A 75 -31.78 9.57 -0.60
C VAL A 75 -32.72 10.66 -0.09
N HIS A 76 -32.19 11.80 0.37
CA HIS A 76 -32.94 12.92 0.94
C HIS A 76 -32.30 14.27 0.54
N PRO A 77 -32.68 14.85 -0.63
CA PRO A 77 -32.08 16.08 -1.16
C PRO A 77 -32.19 17.30 -0.22
N ASP A 78 -33.29 17.44 0.51
CA ASP A 78 -33.57 18.63 1.32
C ASP A 78 -33.15 18.50 2.79
N THR A 79 -32.64 17.32 3.20
CA THR A 79 -32.23 17.07 4.59
C THR A 79 -30.75 17.40 4.81
N GLY A 80 -30.43 17.95 5.99
CA GLY A 80 -29.08 18.18 6.46
C GLY A 80 -28.65 17.18 7.54
N ILE A 81 -27.35 17.05 7.78
CA ILE A 81 -26.78 16.23 8.85
C ILE A 81 -25.89 17.08 9.75
N SER A 82 -26.05 16.96 11.07
CA SER A 82 -25.23 17.68 12.04
C SER A 82 -23.80 17.15 12.07
N SER A 83 -22.85 17.97 12.57
CA SER A 83 -21.44 17.56 12.72
C SER A 83 -21.27 16.36 13.67
N LYS A 84 -22.07 16.30 14.74
CA LYS A 84 -22.08 15.18 15.68
C LYS A 84 -22.58 13.89 15.01
N ALA A 85 -23.69 13.96 14.27
CA ALA A 85 -24.20 12.82 13.51
C ALA A 85 -23.21 12.37 12.42
N MET A 86 -22.54 13.31 11.74
CA MET A 86 -21.49 12.99 10.77
C MET A 86 -20.32 12.22 11.41
N SER A 87 -19.91 12.60 12.63
CA SER A 87 -18.87 11.86 13.35
C SER A 87 -19.29 10.44 13.68
N ILE A 88 -20.55 10.23 14.08
CA ILE A 88 -21.11 8.89 14.35
C ILE A 88 -21.10 8.04 13.08
N MET A 89 -21.54 8.61 11.95
CA MET A 89 -21.53 7.92 10.65
C MET A 89 -20.13 7.54 10.20
N ASN A 90 -19.15 8.42 10.41
CA ASN A 90 -17.75 8.13 10.07
C ASN A 90 -17.20 6.95 10.91
N SER A 91 -17.51 6.91 12.21
CA SER A 91 -17.13 5.78 13.06
C SER A 91 -17.86 4.49 12.69
N PHE A 92 -19.14 4.56 12.34
CA PHE A 92 -19.91 3.40 11.87
C PHE A 92 -19.28 2.76 10.63
N VAL A 93 -18.89 3.57 9.64
CA VAL A 93 -18.22 3.06 8.43
C VAL A 93 -16.90 2.36 8.77
N ASN A 94 -16.10 2.92 9.68
CA ASN A 94 -14.86 2.28 10.13
C ASN A 94 -15.11 0.96 10.86
N ASP A 95 -16.07 0.90 11.79
CA ASP A 95 -16.39 -0.33 12.53
C ASP A 95 -16.81 -1.47 11.58
N ILE A 96 -17.70 -1.17 10.63
CA ILE A 96 -18.12 -2.18 9.65
C ILE A 96 -16.96 -2.57 8.71
N PHE A 97 -16.14 -1.62 8.28
CA PHE A 97 -14.98 -1.90 7.44
C PHE A 97 -13.98 -2.83 8.14
N GLU A 98 -13.62 -2.53 9.39
CA GLU A 98 -12.69 -3.33 10.17
C GLU A 98 -13.23 -4.73 10.43
N ARG A 99 -14.53 -4.88 10.72
CA ARG A 99 -15.18 -6.18 10.90
C ARG A 99 -15.11 -7.02 9.61
N ILE A 100 -15.48 -6.44 8.47
CA ILE A 100 -15.46 -7.15 7.18
C ILE A 100 -14.03 -7.52 6.80
N ALA A 101 -13.08 -6.59 6.91
CA ALA A 101 -11.68 -6.83 6.57
C ALA A 101 -11.06 -7.92 7.45
N SER A 102 -11.34 -7.89 8.75
CA SER A 102 -10.84 -8.89 9.70
C SER A 102 -11.38 -10.28 9.39
N GLU A 103 -12.68 -10.39 9.10
CA GLU A 103 -13.30 -11.68 8.80
C GLU A 103 -12.88 -12.22 7.42
N ALA A 104 -12.77 -11.34 6.42
CA ALA A 104 -12.27 -11.71 5.09
C ALA A 104 -10.79 -12.17 5.15
N SER A 105 -9.98 -11.53 5.99
CA SER A 105 -8.60 -11.95 6.24
C SER A 105 -8.55 -13.35 6.85
N ARG A 106 -9.37 -13.63 7.87
CA ARG A 106 -9.49 -14.98 8.47
C ARG A 106 -9.89 -16.03 7.43
N LEU A 107 -10.87 -15.73 6.58
CA LEU A 107 -11.30 -16.61 5.50
C LEU A 107 -10.19 -16.90 4.48
N ALA A 108 -9.39 -15.90 4.10
CA ALA A 108 -8.25 -16.09 3.23
C ALA A 108 -7.20 -17.01 3.87
N HIS A 109 -6.91 -16.79 5.16
CA HIS A 109 -5.99 -17.63 5.94
C HIS A 109 -6.47 -19.07 6.08
N TYR A 110 -7.76 -19.32 6.33
CA TYR A 110 -8.32 -20.68 6.37
C TYR A 110 -8.17 -21.41 5.04
N ASN A 111 -8.32 -20.70 3.93
CA ASN A 111 -8.12 -21.23 2.59
C ASN A 111 -6.65 -21.28 2.15
N LYS A 112 -5.70 -20.93 3.05
CA LYS A 112 -4.25 -20.87 2.78
C LYS A 112 -3.90 -19.95 1.59
N ARG A 113 -4.66 -18.88 1.41
CA ARG A 113 -4.43 -17.85 0.38
C ARG A 113 -3.81 -16.60 1.02
N SER A 114 -2.87 -15.97 0.32
CA SER A 114 -2.27 -14.69 0.71
C SER A 114 -3.01 -13.47 0.14
N THR A 115 -4.03 -13.70 -0.69
CA THR A 115 -4.80 -12.64 -1.36
C THR A 115 -6.27 -12.74 -0.96
N ILE A 116 -6.83 -11.62 -0.51
CA ILE A 116 -8.26 -11.47 -0.25
C ILE A 116 -8.93 -11.12 -1.59
N THR A 117 -9.88 -11.94 -2.03
CA THR A 117 -10.66 -11.72 -3.26
C THR A 117 -12.07 -11.23 -2.94
N SER A 118 -12.84 -10.88 -3.97
CA SER A 118 -14.26 -10.53 -3.80
C SER A 118 -15.08 -11.67 -3.16
N ARG A 119 -14.63 -12.92 -3.27
CA ARG A 119 -15.29 -14.09 -2.65
C ARG A 119 -15.19 -14.07 -1.13
N GLU A 120 -14.01 -13.76 -0.57
CA GLU A 120 -13.83 -13.63 0.87
C GLU A 120 -14.65 -12.46 1.42
N ILE A 121 -14.66 -11.32 0.73
CA ILE A 121 -15.48 -10.15 1.12
C ILE A 121 -16.97 -10.51 1.12
N GLN A 122 -17.47 -11.15 0.05
CA GLN A 122 -18.87 -11.55 -0.05
C GLN A 122 -19.27 -12.53 1.08
N THR A 123 -18.39 -13.48 1.40
CA THR A 123 -18.64 -14.45 2.47
C THR A 123 -18.61 -13.78 3.84
N ALA A 124 -17.64 -12.90 4.10
CA ALA A 124 -17.56 -12.12 5.34
C ALA A 124 -18.83 -11.27 5.57
N VAL A 125 -19.34 -10.62 4.52
CA VAL A 125 -20.59 -9.84 4.59
C VAL A 125 -21.78 -10.71 5.01
N ARG A 126 -21.88 -11.94 4.49
CA ARG A 126 -22.95 -12.88 4.87
C ARG A 126 -22.82 -13.39 6.31
N LEU A 127 -21.61 -13.46 6.85
CA LEU A 127 -21.38 -13.86 8.24
C LEU A 127 -21.68 -12.72 9.22
N LEU A 128 -21.40 -11.48 8.82
CA LEU A 128 -21.51 -10.31 9.71
C LEU A 128 -22.88 -9.65 9.70
N LEU A 129 -23.61 -9.69 8.58
CA LEU A 129 -24.91 -9.03 8.45
C LEU A 129 -26.07 -10.03 8.55
N PRO A 130 -27.18 -9.67 9.21
CA PRO A 130 -28.34 -10.55 9.35
C PRO A 130 -29.25 -10.53 8.12
N GLY A 131 -29.83 -11.68 7.79
CA GLY A 131 -31.03 -11.83 6.95
C GLY A 131 -31.03 -11.00 5.66
N GLU A 132 -32.04 -10.13 5.52
CA GLU A 132 -32.24 -9.29 4.33
C GLU A 132 -31.11 -8.29 4.08
N LEU A 133 -30.44 -7.80 5.14
CA LEU A 133 -29.32 -6.87 4.98
C LEU A 133 -28.15 -7.53 4.25
N ALA A 134 -27.85 -8.79 4.58
CA ALA A 134 -26.81 -9.54 3.87
C ALA A 134 -27.17 -9.75 2.39
N LYS A 135 -28.44 -10.05 2.08
CA LYS A 135 -28.90 -10.24 0.70
C LYS A 135 -28.71 -8.96 -0.13
N HIS A 136 -29.15 -7.82 0.39
CA HIS A 136 -29.01 -6.54 -0.29
C HIS A 136 -27.53 -6.13 -0.42
N ALA A 137 -26.74 -6.23 0.65
CA ALA A 137 -25.32 -5.88 0.62
C ALA A 137 -24.54 -6.71 -0.41
N VAL A 138 -24.81 -8.02 -0.48
CA VAL A 138 -24.20 -8.91 -1.49
C VAL A 138 -24.64 -8.52 -2.89
N SER A 139 -25.93 -8.26 -3.11
CA SER A 139 -26.45 -7.83 -4.41
C SER A 139 -25.78 -6.54 -4.90
N GLU A 140 -25.71 -5.51 -4.04
CA GLU A 140 -25.05 -4.25 -4.39
C GLU A 140 -23.54 -4.43 -4.64
N GLY A 141 -22.87 -5.26 -3.85
CA GLY A 141 -21.47 -5.62 -4.06
C GLY A 141 -21.22 -6.28 -5.41
N THR A 142 -22.05 -7.26 -5.79
CA THR A 142 -21.93 -7.94 -7.10
C THR A 142 -22.17 -6.97 -8.25
N LYS A 143 -23.21 -6.13 -8.19
CA LYS A 143 -23.46 -5.11 -9.22
C LYS A 143 -22.26 -4.18 -9.42
N ALA A 144 -21.65 -3.72 -8.31
CA ALA A 144 -20.49 -2.84 -8.36
C ALA A 144 -19.29 -3.51 -9.04
N VAL A 145 -19.00 -4.78 -8.72
CA VAL A 145 -17.93 -5.56 -9.36
C VAL A 145 -18.19 -5.73 -10.85
N THR A 146 -19.40 -6.15 -11.24
CA THR A 146 -19.77 -6.33 -12.65
C THR A 146 -19.61 -5.02 -13.43
N LYS A 147 -20.14 -3.92 -12.90
CA LYS A 147 -20.01 -2.60 -13.53
C LYS A 147 -18.53 -2.23 -13.71
N TYR A 148 -17.72 -2.39 -12.68
CA TYR A 148 -16.29 -2.07 -12.74
C TYR A 148 -15.56 -2.89 -13.83
N THR A 149 -15.83 -4.20 -13.90
CA THR A 149 -15.23 -5.05 -14.93
C THR A 149 -15.68 -4.72 -16.35
N SER A 150 -16.91 -4.25 -16.53
CA SER A 150 -17.47 -3.89 -17.86
C SER A 150 -17.08 -2.49 -18.35
N SER A 151 -16.58 -1.62 -17.46
CA SER A 151 -16.28 -0.22 -17.77
C SER A 151 -14.87 -0.01 -18.34
N LYS A 152 -14.18 -1.09 -18.70
CA LYS A 152 -12.80 -1.06 -19.19
C LYS A 152 -12.73 -1.00 -20.71
#